data_AF-A0A1F8U682-F1
#
_entry.id   AF-A0A1F8U682-F1
#
_cell.length_a   1.000
_cell.length_b   1.000
_cell.length_c   1.000
_cell.angle_alpha   90.00
_cell.angle_beta   90.00
_cell.angle_gamma   90.00
#
_symmetry.space_group_name_H-M   'P 1'
#
loop_
_entity.id
_entity.type
_entity.pdbx_description
1 polymer ?
#
loop_
_entity_poly.entity_id
_entity_poly.type
_entity_poly.pdbx_seq_one_letter_code
_entity_poly.pdbx_strand_id
1 'polypeptide(L)'
;ERDRFILSKGHGGAAVYAVLAEKGFFPVEWLDTYYLDNGKLSGHISHHIPGVEFSTGSLGHGLPVAAGMALAAKCAGKTHRVFCLMSDGDCNEGSTWEAIMFAAQHKLDNLTVIIDYNRIQALGKMEDVIEMEPFTKKLEDFRWAVCEIDGHNYAEIEAAFLRTPIATGKPTWILAKTVKGKSIDFMENTVSCHYRYIPDDKLDEVIKSLEAEV
;
A
#
# COMPACT_ATOMS: atom_id res chain seq x y z
N GLU A 1 -9.69 19.07 7.36
CA GLU A 1 -10.13 18.15 6.28
C GLU A 1 -9.43 16.83 6.47
N ARG A 2 -10.04 15.71 6.09
CA ARG A 2 -9.41 14.39 6.21
C ARG A 2 -8.29 14.23 5.18
N ASP A 3 -7.25 13.47 5.51
CA ASP A 3 -6.28 12.97 4.53
C ASP A 3 -6.94 11.93 3.61
N ARG A 4 -6.30 11.60 2.49
CA ARG A 4 -6.74 10.58 1.52
C ARG A 4 -5.79 9.39 1.59
N PHE A 5 -6.33 8.17 1.59
CA PHE A 5 -5.53 6.94 1.51
C PHE A 5 -6.04 6.07 0.35
N ILE A 6 -5.13 5.69 -0.54
CA ILE A 6 -5.40 4.80 -1.66
C ILE A 6 -4.57 3.53 -1.47
N LEU A 7 -5.22 2.38 -1.47
CA LEU A 7 -4.56 1.09 -1.59
C LEU A 7 -4.46 0.73 -3.07
N SER A 8 -3.32 1.00 -3.73
CA SER A 8 -3.13 0.65 -5.15
C SER A 8 -3.09 -0.87 -5.36
N LYS A 9 -2.39 -1.58 -4.46
CA LYS A 9 -2.35 -3.04 -4.40
C LYS A 9 -3.64 -3.64 -3.86
N GLY A 10 -4.75 -3.43 -4.57
CA GLY A 10 -6.13 -3.64 -4.11
C GLY A 10 -6.46 -5.04 -3.61
N HIS A 11 -5.69 -6.07 -4.03
CA HIS A 11 -5.79 -7.43 -3.52
C HIS A 11 -5.43 -7.56 -2.04
N GLY A 12 -4.70 -6.58 -1.47
CA GLY A 12 -4.43 -6.47 -0.04
C GLY A 12 -5.58 -5.85 0.76
N GLY A 13 -6.80 -5.85 0.22
CA GLY A 13 -7.97 -5.14 0.79
C GLY A 13 -8.33 -5.59 2.20
N ALA A 14 -8.13 -6.87 2.54
CA ALA A 14 -8.45 -7.43 3.86
C ALA A 14 -7.82 -6.64 5.01
N ALA A 15 -6.55 -6.25 4.89
CA ALA A 15 -5.85 -5.47 5.92
C ALA A 15 -6.45 -4.07 6.10
N VAL A 16 -6.83 -3.42 4.99
CA VAL A 16 -7.45 -2.09 5.03
C VAL A 16 -8.86 -2.18 5.61
N TYR A 17 -9.63 -3.21 5.29
CA TYR A 17 -10.94 -3.43 5.87
C TYR A 17 -10.88 -3.66 7.38
N ALA A 18 -9.93 -4.47 7.86
CA ALA A 18 -9.70 -4.65 9.30
C ALA A 18 -9.43 -3.31 9.99
N VAL A 19 -8.54 -2.48 9.43
CA VAL A 19 -8.27 -1.14 9.98
C VAL A 19 -9.51 -0.24 9.96
N LEU A 20 -10.28 -0.22 8.87
CA LEU A 20 -11.48 0.61 8.77
C LEU A 20 -12.58 0.18 9.76
N ALA A 21 -12.75 -1.13 9.96
CA ALA A 21 -13.67 -1.68 10.95
C ALA A 21 -13.29 -1.23 12.38
N GLU A 22 -12.02 -1.41 12.76
CA GLU A 22 -11.49 -0.99 14.08
C GLU A 22 -11.55 0.53 14.28
N LYS A 23 -11.53 1.31 13.20
CA LYS A 23 -11.74 2.77 13.25
C LYS A 23 -13.21 3.20 13.21
N GLY A 24 -14.14 2.25 13.19
CA GLY A 24 -15.59 2.51 13.26
C GLY A 24 -16.19 3.06 11.97
N PHE A 25 -15.56 2.84 10.81
CA PHE A 25 -16.14 3.22 9.52
C PHE A 25 -17.35 2.34 9.14
N PHE A 26 -17.36 1.10 9.62
CA PHE A 26 -18.46 0.15 9.50
C PHE A 26 -18.39 -0.90 10.63
N PRO A 27 -19.46 -1.68 10.87
CA PRO A 27 -19.48 -2.70 11.93
C PRO A 27 -18.45 -3.82 11.70
N VAL A 28 -17.78 -4.28 12.76
CA VAL A 28 -16.73 -5.33 12.70
C VAL A 28 -17.27 -6.64 12.11
N GLU A 29 -18.56 -6.93 12.30
CA GLU A 29 -19.25 -8.11 11.79
C GLU A 29 -19.29 -8.17 10.25
N TRP A 30 -19.01 -7.06 9.55
CA TRP A 30 -18.85 -7.10 8.09
C TRP A 30 -17.65 -7.94 7.66
N LEU A 31 -16.61 -8.04 8.51
CA LEU A 31 -15.41 -8.83 8.24
C LEU A 31 -15.74 -10.32 8.05
N ASP A 32 -16.73 -10.84 8.76
CA ASP A 32 -17.22 -12.22 8.64
C ASP A 32 -17.83 -12.51 7.24
N THR A 33 -18.16 -11.47 6.49
CA THR A 33 -18.73 -11.57 5.14
C THR A 33 -17.72 -11.26 4.04
N TYR A 34 -16.43 -11.13 4.38
CA TYR A 34 -15.39 -10.85 3.42
C TYR A 34 -15.32 -11.93 2.34
N TYR A 35 -15.38 -11.50 1.08
CA TYR A 35 -15.24 -12.34 -0.11
C TYR A 35 -16.34 -13.42 -0.27
N LEU A 36 -17.46 -13.27 0.43
CA LEU A 36 -18.66 -14.11 0.28
C LEU A 36 -19.66 -13.47 -0.69
N ASP A 37 -20.45 -14.31 -1.37
CA ASP A 37 -21.58 -13.86 -2.18
C ASP A 37 -22.57 -13.05 -1.33
N ASN A 38 -23.04 -11.92 -1.86
CA ASN A 38 -23.89 -10.94 -1.16
C ASN A 38 -23.26 -10.32 0.11
N GLY A 39 -21.98 -10.60 0.38
CA GLY A 39 -21.20 -9.95 1.42
C GLY A 39 -20.98 -8.47 1.13
N LYS A 40 -20.60 -7.72 2.17
CA LYS A 40 -20.36 -6.28 2.02
C LYS A 40 -18.96 -5.97 1.49
N LEU A 41 -17.99 -6.84 1.74
CA LEU A 41 -16.57 -6.59 1.47
C LEU A 41 -16.07 -7.49 0.33
N SER A 42 -15.70 -6.89 -0.80
CA SER A 42 -15.14 -7.59 -1.97
C SER A 42 -13.65 -7.87 -1.82
N GLY A 43 -13.13 -8.89 -2.52
CA GLY A 43 -11.70 -9.28 -2.42
C GLY A 43 -10.72 -8.24 -2.93
N HIS A 44 -11.19 -7.34 -3.80
CA HIS A 44 -10.50 -6.10 -4.14
C HIS A 44 -11.20 -4.92 -3.46
N ILE A 45 -10.43 -3.90 -3.08
CA ILE A 45 -10.98 -2.71 -2.41
C ILE A 45 -11.99 -1.98 -3.30
N SER A 46 -13.13 -1.59 -2.74
CA SER A 46 -14.21 -0.93 -3.47
C SER A 46 -14.63 0.38 -2.80
N HIS A 47 -14.78 1.44 -3.60
CA HIS A 47 -15.18 2.78 -3.14
C HIS A 47 -16.56 2.86 -2.48
N HIS A 48 -17.38 1.80 -2.59
CA HIS A 48 -18.67 1.72 -1.90
C HIS A 48 -18.52 1.48 -0.39
N ILE A 49 -17.33 1.08 0.07
CA ILE A 49 -17.05 0.85 1.49
C ILE A 49 -16.69 2.18 2.16
N PRO A 50 -17.33 2.54 3.28
CA PRO A 50 -16.99 3.76 4.02
C PRO A 50 -15.49 3.81 4.35
N GLY A 51 -14.84 4.92 4.00
CA GLY A 51 -13.40 5.13 4.20
C GLY A 51 -12.51 4.70 3.04
N VAL A 52 -13.05 4.07 1.99
CA VAL A 52 -12.31 3.75 0.76
C VAL A 52 -12.45 4.87 -0.26
N GLU A 53 -11.32 5.43 -0.69
CA GLU A 53 -11.28 6.55 -1.64
C GLU A 53 -11.56 6.17 -3.09
N PHE A 54 -11.08 4.99 -3.49
CA PHE A 54 -11.01 4.58 -4.88
C PHE A 54 -11.07 3.06 -4.98
N SER A 55 -11.74 2.56 -6.02
CA SER A 55 -11.76 1.11 -6.29
C SER A 55 -10.49 0.73 -7.02
N THR A 56 -9.74 -0.22 -6.49
CA THR A 56 -8.49 -0.69 -7.10
C THR A 56 -8.51 -2.19 -7.32
N GLY A 57 -7.48 -2.72 -7.96
CA GLY A 57 -7.34 -4.14 -8.28
C GLY A 57 -6.60 -4.36 -9.58
N SER A 58 -6.85 -3.49 -10.56
CA SER A 58 -5.91 -3.29 -11.66
C SER A 58 -4.71 -2.50 -11.12
N LEU A 59 -3.54 -3.14 -11.11
CA LEU A 59 -2.29 -2.51 -10.71
C LEU A 59 -2.00 -1.28 -11.60
N GLY A 60 -1.23 -0.33 -11.06
CA GLY A 60 -0.83 0.88 -11.78
C GLY A 60 -1.89 1.99 -11.85
N HIS A 61 -3.15 1.75 -11.46
CA HIS A 61 -4.18 2.80 -11.44
C HIS A 61 -4.18 3.65 -10.17
N GLY A 62 -3.67 3.13 -9.05
CA GLY A 62 -3.73 3.85 -7.77
C GLY A 62 -2.91 5.13 -7.75
N LEU A 63 -1.66 5.09 -8.24
CA LEU A 63 -0.78 6.26 -8.23
C LEU A 63 -1.25 7.41 -9.15
N PRO A 64 -1.70 7.18 -10.40
CA PRO A 64 -2.32 8.23 -11.21
C PRO A 64 -3.47 8.95 -10.50
N VAL A 65 -4.37 8.19 -9.86
CA VAL A 65 -5.51 8.76 -9.11
C VAL A 65 -5.02 9.55 -7.89
N ALA A 66 -4.06 9.02 -7.14
CA ALA A 66 -3.45 9.71 -5.99
C ALA A 66 -2.80 11.05 -6.41
N ALA A 67 -2.09 11.06 -7.54
CA ALA A 67 -1.48 12.27 -8.08
C ALA A 67 -2.53 13.30 -8.49
N GLY A 68 -3.64 12.87 -9.11
CA GLY A 68 -4.78 13.72 -9.42
C GLY A 68 -5.42 14.34 -8.17
N MET A 69 -5.65 13.53 -7.12
CA MET A 69 -6.17 14.01 -5.83
C MET A 69 -5.23 15.03 -5.18
N ALA A 70 -3.92 14.76 -5.18
CA ALA A 70 -2.92 15.64 -4.60
C ALA A 70 -2.85 16.99 -5.35
N LEU A 71 -2.91 16.97 -6.69
CA LEU A 71 -2.97 18.18 -7.49
C LEU A 71 -4.25 18.99 -7.20
N ALA A 72 -5.41 18.33 -7.16
CA ALA A 72 -6.68 18.97 -6.87
C ALA A 72 -6.67 19.67 -5.50
N ALA A 73 -6.11 19.04 -4.48
CA ALA A 73 -5.94 19.63 -3.15
C ALA A 73 -5.11 20.92 -3.20
N LYS A 74 -3.97 20.91 -3.90
CA LYS A 74 -3.12 22.10 -4.07
C LYS A 74 -3.83 23.22 -4.82
N CYS A 75 -4.49 22.92 -5.93
CA CYS A 75 -5.26 23.90 -6.71
C CYS A 75 -6.36 24.56 -5.87
N ALA A 76 -6.97 23.81 -4.96
CA ALA A 76 -8.01 24.29 -4.05
C ALA A 76 -7.47 24.93 -2.75
N GLY A 77 -6.14 25.11 -2.62
CA GLY A 77 -5.52 25.67 -1.41
C GLY A 77 -5.71 24.81 -0.16
N LYS A 78 -5.95 23.51 -0.31
CA LYS A 78 -6.14 22.56 0.79
C LYS A 78 -4.81 22.00 1.26
N THR A 79 -4.75 21.68 2.55
CA THR A 79 -3.53 21.21 3.22
C THR A 79 -3.55 19.72 3.56
N HIS A 80 -4.62 19.00 3.20
CA HIS A 80 -4.69 17.56 3.43
C HIS A 80 -3.70 16.81 2.54
N ARG A 81 -3.21 15.67 3.04
CA ARG A 81 -2.23 14.82 2.39
C ARG A 81 -2.90 13.67 1.67
N VAL A 82 -2.20 13.13 0.67
CA VAL A 82 -2.61 11.95 -0.08
C VAL A 82 -1.55 10.88 0.09
N PHE A 83 -1.97 9.70 0.54
CA PHE A 83 -1.15 8.52 0.72
C PHE A 83 -1.56 7.45 -0.29
N CYS A 84 -0.57 6.83 -0.95
CA CYS A 84 -0.79 5.71 -1.87
C CYS A 84 0.07 4.53 -1.45
N LEU A 85 -0.54 3.42 -1.03
CA LEU A 85 0.17 2.17 -0.72
C LEU A 85 0.22 1.28 -1.96
N MET A 86 1.43 0.95 -2.40
CA MET A 86 1.72 0.20 -3.62
C MET A 86 2.53 -1.07 -3.31
N SER A 87 2.55 -2.00 -4.26
CA SER A 87 3.48 -3.12 -4.30
C SER A 87 4.62 -2.86 -5.30
N ASP A 88 5.70 -3.63 -5.23
CA ASP A 88 6.71 -3.68 -6.30
C ASP A 88 6.12 -4.03 -7.67
N GLY A 89 5.11 -4.90 -7.72
CA GLY A 89 4.38 -5.23 -8.94
C GLY A 89 3.64 -4.02 -9.57
N ASP A 90 3.11 -3.10 -8.77
CA ASP A 90 2.51 -1.86 -9.30
C ASP A 90 3.52 -1.03 -10.09
N CYS A 91 4.81 -1.12 -9.74
CA CYS A 91 5.89 -0.36 -10.39
C CYS A 91 6.32 -0.94 -11.74
N ASN A 92 5.80 -2.10 -12.12
CA ASN A 92 6.00 -2.63 -13.48
C ASN A 92 5.05 -1.98 -14.50
N GLU A 93 3.97 -1.33 -14.05
CA GLU A 93 2.98 -0.72 -14.93
C GLU A 93 3.45 0.63 -15.49
N GLY A 94 3.23 0.86 -16.79
CA GLY A 94 3.62 2.11 -17.46
C GLY A 94 2.94 3.34 -16.88
N SER A 95 1.67 3.22 -16.48
CA SER A 95 0.88 4.28 -15.85
C SER A 95 1.48 4.76 -14.52
N THR A 96 2.17 3.88 -13.78
CA THR A 96 2.92 4.26 -12.58
C THR A 96 4.04 5.24 -12.93
N TRP A 97 4.79 4.99 -14.00
CA TRP A 97 5.88 5.87 -14.44
C TRP A 97 5.39 7.20 -15.00
N GLU A 98 4.26 7.21 -15.70
CA GLU A 98 3.57 8.44 -16.11
C GLU A 98 3.21 9.31 -14.89
N ALA A 99 2.62 8.70 -13.86
CA ALA A 99 2.26 9.39 -12.63
C ALA A 99 3.49 9.87 -11.83
N ILE A 100 4.58 9.11 -11.81
CA ILE A 100 5.87 9.51 -11.22
C ILE A 100 6.38 10.80 -11.86
N MET A 101 6.41 10.87 -13.19
CA MET A 101 6.81 12.07 -13.93
C MET A 101 5.87 13.25 -13.67
N PHE A 102 4.57 13.00 -13.70
CA PHE A 102 3.54 14.00 -13.49
C PHE A 102 3.64 14.63 -12.09
N ALA A 103 3.69 13.83 -11.04
CA ALA A 103 3.74 14.33 -9.66
C ALA A 103 4.98 15.17 -9.38
N ALA A 104 6.13 14.79 -9.96
CA ALA A 104 7.36 15.57 -9.88
C ALA A 104 7.23 16.91 -10.63
N GLN A 105 6.65 16.91 -11.83
CA GLN A 105 6.43 18.13 -12.62
C GLN A 105 5.53 19.13 -11.88
N HIS A 106 4.51 18.63 -11.19
CA HIS A 106 3.57 19.43 -10.40
C HIS A 106 4.02 19.68 -8.95
N LYS A 107 5.23 19.25 -8.57
CA LYS A 107 5.82 19.46 -7.24
C LYS A 107 4.89 19.00 -6.11
N LEU A 108 4.28 17.82 -6.24
CA LEU A 108 3.22 17.32 -5.34
C LEU A 108 3.77 16.85 -3.98
N ASP A 109 4.39 17.74 -3.20
CA ASP A 109 4.87 17.44 -1.83
C ASP A 109 3.75 17.09 -0.82
N ASN A 110 2.48 17.15 -1.19
CA ASN A 110 1.38 16.59 -0.41
C ASN A 110 1.04 15.13 -0.78
N LEU A 111 1.78 14.52 -1.72
CA LEU A 111 1.69 13.11 -2.09
C LEU A 111 2.83 12.32 -1.45
N THR A 112 2.47 11.29 -0.69
CA THR A 112 3.39 10.29 -0.16
C THR A 112 3.00 8.92 -0.69
N VAL A 113 3.95 8.23 -1.30
CA VAL A 113 3.80 6.84 -1.73
C VAL A 113 4.51 5.95 -0.73
N ILE A 114 3.85 4.89 -0.30
CA ILE A 114 4.44 3.81 0.49
C ILE A 114 4.51 2.61 -0.43
N ILE A 115 5.68 1.99 -0.54
CA ILE A 115 5.82 0.71 -1.24
C ILE A 115 6.10 -0.39 -0.24
N ASP A 116 5.24 -1.40 -0.28
CA ASP A 116 5.45 -2.70 0.35
C ASP A 116 6.49 -3.46 -0.49
N TYR A 117 7.76 -3.30 -0.13
CA TYR A 117 8.91 -3.77 -0.90
C TYR A 117 9.39 -5.14 -0.41
N ASN A 118 8.56 -6.15 -0.62
CA ASN A 118 8.84 -7.54 -0.26
C ASN A 118 9.52 -8.37 -1.36
N ARG A 119 9.66 -7.82 -2.58
CA ARG A 119 10.34 -8.42 -3.74
C ARG A 119 9.70 -9.72 -4.24
N ILE A 120 8.42 -9.97 -3.91
CA ILE A 120 7.66 -11.14 -4.37
C ILE A 120 6.37 -10.70 -5.05
N GLN A 121 6.27 -11.06 -6.33
CA GLN A 121 5.10 -10.83 -7.16
C GLN A 121 4.22 -12.08 -7.28
N ALA A 122 3.23 -12.02 -8.17
CA ALA A 122 2.26 -13.07 -8.42
C ALA A 122 2.87 -14.40 -8.90
N LEU A 123 3.90 -14.34 -9.75
CA LEU A 123 4.45 -15.51 -10.44
C LEU A 123 5.89 -15.84 -10.05
N GLY A 124 6.49 -15.07 -9.14
CA GLY A 124 7.89 -15.25 -8.78
C GLY A 124 8.44 -14.11 -7.93
N LYS A 125 9.74 -14.16 -7.70
CA LYS A 125 10.48 -13.04 -7.14
C LYS A 125 10.60 -11.93 -8.18
N MET A 126 10.77 -10.70 -7.73
CA MET A 126 10.96 -9.54 -8.60
C MET A 126 12.10 -9.75 -9.61
N GLU A 127 13.23 -10.31 -9.16
CA GLU A 127 14.41 -10.59 -10.01
C GLU A 127 14.12 -11.55 -11.18
N ASP A 128 13.16 -12.46 -11.00
CA ASP A 128 12.77 -13.46 -11.99
C ASP A 128 11.64 -12.97 -12.93
N VAL A 129 10.86 -11.98 -12.49
CA VAL A 129 9.69 -11.45 -13.23
C VAL A 129 10.08 -10.19 -13.99
N ILE A 130 10.31 -9.07 -13.28
CA ILE A 130 10.79 -7.80 -13.82
C ILE A 130 11.67 -7.14 -12.75
N GLU A 131 12.98 -7.16 -12.99
CA GLU A 131 13.98 -6.55 -12.11
C GLU A 131 13.87 -5.02 -12.11
N MET A 132 13.79 -4.43 -10.91
CA MET A 132 13.55 -3.00 -10.71
C MET A 132 14.75 -2.26 -10.12
N GLU A 133 15.79 -2.96 -9.66
CA GLU A 133 16.97 -2.33 -9.06
C GLU A 133 17.86 -1.62 -10.11
N PRO A 134 18.58 -0.54 -9.74
CA PRO A 134 18.46 0.20 -8.47
C PRO A 134 17.18 1.04 -8.43
N PHE A 135 16.22 0.72 -7.56
CA PHE A 135 14.87 1.32 -7.60
C PHE A 135 14.88 2.73 -7.02
N THR A 136 15.51 2.92 -5.85
CA THR A 136 15.71 4.23 -5.21
C THR A 136 16.30 5.26 -6.18
N LYS A 137 17.36 4.87 -6.90
CA LYS A 137 18.03 5.76 -7.87
C LYS A 137 17.11 6.18 -9.02
N LYS A 138 16.29 5.26 -9.55
CA LYS A 138 15.29 5.60 -10.58
C LYS A 138 14.34 6.67 -10.07
N LEU A 139 13.78 6.50 -8.86
CA LEU A 139 12.85 7.47 -8.27
C LEU A 139 13.50 8.85 -8.03
N GLU A 140 14.74 8.87 -7.53
CA GLU A 140 15.52 10.10 -7.35
C GLU A 140 15.78 10.83 -8.68
N ASP A 141 16.10 10.09 -9.76
CA ASP A 141 16.27 10.65 -11.11
C ASP A 141 14.98 11.28 -11.65
N PHE A 142 13.82 10.76 -11.24
CA PHE A 142 12.51 11.36 -11.49
C PHE A 142 12.16 12.50 -10.51
N ARG A 143 13.12 13.00 -9.73
CA ARG A 143 13.01 14.16 -8.80
C ARG A 143 12.13 13.93 -7.58
N TRP A 144 11.96 12.68 -7.14
CA TRP A 144 11.28 12.36 -5.88
C TRP A 144 12.24 12.45 -4.69
N ALA A 145 11.68 12.68 -3.50
CA ALA A 145 12.39 12.41 -2.25
C ALA A 145 12.12 10.95 -1.84
N VAL A 146 13.15 10.23 -1.40
CA VAL A 146 13.04 8.82 -1.05
C VAL A 146 13.59 8.58 0.35
N CYS A 147 12.90 7.79 1.17
CA CYS A 147 13.47 7.18 2.36
C CYS A 147 13.22 5.67 2.36
N GLU A 148 14.24 4.91 2.73
CA GLU A 148 14.12 3.48 2.97
C GLU A 148 13.97 3.24 4.47
N ILE A 149 13.11 2.29 4.84
CA ILE A 149 12.89 1.87 6.22
C ILE A 149 12.78 0.35 6.30
N ASP A 150 13.02 -0.20 7.49
CA ASP A 150 12.48 -1.52 7.85
C ASP A 150 10.96 -1.41 8.02
N GLY A 151 10.21 -2.07 7.14
CA GLY A 151 8.75 -2.08 7.14
C GLY A 151 8.11 -2.84 8.30
N HIS A 152 8.91 -3.47 9.16
CA HIS A 152 8.47 -4.13 10.39
C HIS A 152 8.92 -3.40 11.66
N ASN A 153 9.65 -2.29 11.53
CA ASN A 153 10.09 -1.49 12.65
C ASN A 153 9.15 -0.30 12.86
N TYR A 154 8.27 -0.40 13.87
CA TYR A 154 7.29 0.64 14.18
C TYR A 154 7.92 2.03 14.43
N ALA A 155 9.10 2.08 15.04
CA ALA A 155 9.78 3.36 15.29
C ALA A 155 10.28 4.01 13.99
N GLU A 156 10.76 3.22 13.04
CA GLU A 156 11.17 3.73 11.72
C GLU A 156 9.97 4.16 10.88
N ILE A 157 8.87 3.39 10.92
CA ILE A 157 7.61 3.73 10.27
C ILE A 157 7.08 5.07 10.79
N GLU A 158 6.98 5.22 12.12
CA GLU A 158 6.52 6.45 12.75
C GLU A 158 7.42 7.64 12.37
N ALA A 159 8.75 7.47 12.49
CA ALA A 159 9.71 8.51 12.14
C ALA A 159 9.62 8.92 10.66
N ALA A 160 9.39 7.97 9.75
CA ALA A 160 9.23 8.27 8.33
C ALA A 160 7.97 9.11 8.07
N PHE A 161 6.82 8.73 8.63
CA PHE A 161 5.58 9.48 8.44
C PHE A 161 5.63 10.88 9.06
N LEU A 162 6.22 11.04 10.25
CA LEU A 162 6.40 12.34 10.90
C LEU A 162 7.29 13.30 10.10
N ARG A 163 8.17 12.76 9.26
CA ARG A 163 9.07 13.54 8.38
C ARG A 163 8.46 13.88 7.02
N THR A 164 7.25 13.45 6.71
CA THR A 164 6.62 13.75 5.41
C THR A 164 5.97 15.15 5.37
N PRO A 165 6.16 15.92 4.26
CA PRO A 165 7.06 15.64 3.15
C PRO A 165 8.54 15.78 3.52
N ILE A 166 9.37 14.88 2.98
CA ILE A 166 10.81 14.85 3.26
C ILE A 166 11.51 16.09 2.67
N ALA A 167 11.04 16.59 1.53
CA ALA A 167 11.56 17.78 0.90
C ALA A 167 10.45 18.60 0.25
N THR A 168 10.43 19.90 0.53
CA THR A 168 9.47 20.83 -0.08
C THR A 168 9.57 20.81 -1.60
N GLY A 169 8.41 20.79 -2.26
CA GLY A 169 8.31 20.73 -3.72
C GLY A 169 8.65 19.38 -4.35
N LYS A 170 8.92 18.33 -3.55
CA LYS A 170 9.10 16.97 -4.02
C LYS A 170 8.05 16.04 -3.42
N PRO A 171 7.34 15.25 -4.23
CA PRO A 171 6.58 14.13 -3.70
C PRO A 171 7.52 13.10 -3.05
N THR A 172 7.00 12.31 -2.10
CA THR A 172 7.81 11.41 -1.25
C THR A 172 7.53 9.93 -1.54
N TRP A 173 8.57 9.11 -1.60
CA TRP A 173 8.49 7.66 -1.47
C TRP A 173 9.03 7.19 -0.13
N ILE A 174 8.27 6.33 0.55
CA ILE A 174 8.71 5.52 1.67
C ILE A 174 8.85 4.09 1.15
N LEU A 175 10.09 3.64 0.97
CA LEU A 175 10.44 2.27 0.62
C LEU A 175 10.49 1.41 1.89
N ALA A 176 9.38 0.77 2.21
CA ALA A 176 9.28 -0.13 3.35
C ALA A 176 9.73 -1.53 2.95
N LYS A 177 10.92 -1.94 3.41
CA LYS A 177 11.43 -3.29 3.19
C LYS A 177 10.67 -4.25 4.09
N THR A 178 9.90 -5.14 3.48
CA THR A 178 8.96 -6.02 4.18
C THR A 178 9.24 -7.48 3.87
N VAL A 179 8.57 -8.38 4.59
CA VAL A 179 8.60 -9.83 4.40
C VAL A 179 7.18 -10.22 4.11
N LYS A 180 6.93 -10.79 2.93
CA LYS A 180 5.59 -11.22 2.55
C LYS A 180 5.15 -12.37 3.45
N GLY A 181 3.96 -12.30 4.05
CA GLY A 181 3.47 -13.31 4.99
C GLY A 181 4.16 -13.30 6.36
N LYS A 182 4.71 -12.14 6.77
CA LYS A 182 5.41 -11.95 8.04
C LYS A 182 4.69 -12.61 9.23
N SER A 183 5.47 -13.24 10.10
CA SER A 183 5.08 -13.92 11.34
C SER A 183 4.25 -15.19 11.15
N ILE A 184 4.20 -15.74 9.93
CA ILE A 184 3.56 -17.03 9.65
C ILE A 184 4.54 -17.92 8.90
N ASP A 185 5.20 -18.83 9.63
CA ASP A 185 6.36 -19.63 9.18
C ASP A 185 6.21 -20.26 7.79
N PHE A 186 5.06 -20.87 7.49
CA PHE A 186 4.83 -21.56 6.21
C PHE A 186 4.42 -20.63 5.07
N MET A 187 4.18 -19.35 5.36
CA MET A 187 3.83 -18.31 4.38
C MET A 187 4.98 -17.32 4.15
N GLU A 188 5.82 -17.07 5.15
CA GLU A 188 6.90 -16.09 5.09
C GLU A 188 7.79 -16.29 3.85
N ASN A 189 7.97 -15.21 3.08
CA ASN A 189 8.86 -15.13 1.94
C ASN A 189 8.58 -16.20 0.84
N THR A 190 7.32 -16.64 0.73
CA THR A 190 6.88 -17.60 -0.31
C THR A 190 6.06 -16.93 -1.40
N VAL A 191 6.22 -17.37 -2.65
CA VAL A 191 5.35 -16.95 -3.76
C VAL A 191 3.90 -17.39 -3.50
N SER A 192 3.71 -18.58 -2.92
CA SER A 192 2.38 -19.13 -2.65
C SER A 192 1.56 -18.30 -1.67
N CYS A 193 2.19 -17.57 -0.74
CA CYS A 193 1.49 -16.64 0.17
C CYS A 193 0.67 -15.57 -0.57
N HIS A 194 0.96 -15.28 -1.84
CA HIS A 194 0.18 -14.32 -2.61
C HIS A 194 -1.28 -14.74 -2.84
N TYR A 195 -1.56 -16.04 -2.88
CA TYR A 195 -2.89 -16.58 -3.20
C TYR A 195 -3.46 -17.54 -2.16
N ARG A 196 -2.62 -18.06 -1.26
CA ARG A 196 -3.05 -19.04 -0.26
C ARG A 196 -3.72 -18.37 0.93
N TYR A 197 -4.71 -19.06 1.48
CA TYR A 197 -5.32 -18.76 2.76
C TYR A 197 -4.69 -19.64 3.86
N ILE A 198 -4.92 -19.27 5.12
CA ILE A 198 -4.55 -20.10 6.28
C ILE A 198 -5.57 -21.24 6.39
N PRO A 199 -5.16 -22.51 6.33
CA PRO A 199 -6.07 -23.64 6.52
C PRO A 199 -6.75 -23.62 7.90
N ASP A 200 -8.00 -24.07 7.98
CA ASP A 200 -8.80 -24.07 9.22
C ASP A 200 -8.10 -24.82 10.37
N ASP A 201 -7.42 -25.93 10.07
CA ASP A 201 -6.67 -26.73 11.05
C ASP A 201 -5.41 -26.02 11.59
N LYS A 202 -5.00 -24.93 10.96
CA LYS A 202 -3.85 -24.09 11.32
C LYS A 202 -4.22 -22.74 11.91
N LEU A 203 -5.49 -22.33 11.84
CA LEU A 203 -5.92 -20.99 12.22
C LEU A 203 -5.62 -20.67 13.70
N ASP A 204 -6.01 -21.54 14.61
CA ASP A 204 -5.80 -21.35 16.06
C ASP A 204 -4.31 -21.31 16.45
N GLU A 205 -3.48 -22.09 15.74
CA GLU A 205 -2.03 -22.11 15.93
C GLU A 205 -1.41 -20.77 15.51
N VAL A 206 -1.83 -20.26 14.35
CA VAL A 206 -1.36 -18.97 13.82
C VAL A 206 -1.79 -17.81 14.72
N ILE A 207 -3.05 -17.77 15.15
CA ILE A 207 -3.55 -16.70 16.04
C ILE A 207 -2.73 -16.65 17.33
N LYS A 208 -2.51 -17.80 17.98
CA LYS A 208 -1.70 -17.87 19.21
C LYS A 208 -0.26 -17.43 19.01
N SER A 209 0.33 -17.74 17.85
CA SER A 209 1.69 -17.30 17.51
C SER A 209 1.75 -15.78 17.40
N LEU A 210 0.78 -15.16 16.73
CA LEU A 210 0.72 -13.71 16.55
C LEU A 210 0.48 -12.96 17.87
N GLU A 211 -0.39 -13.49 18.74
CA GLU A 211 -0.63 -12.91 20.07
C GLU A 211 0.59 -12.94 20.99
N ALA A 212 1.51 -13.90 20.79
CA ALA A 212 2.74 -13.99 21.57
C ALA A 212 3.83 -12.99 21.14
N GLU A 213 3.69 -12.37 19.96
CA GLU A 213 4.63 -11.38 19.43
C GLU A 213 4.29 -9.93 19.82
N VAL A 214 3.08 -9.68 20.34
CA VAL A 214 2.57 -8.35 20.77
C VAL A 214 2.83 -8.11 22.25
#